data_AF-R7IP14-F1
#
_entry.id   AF-R7IP14-F1
#
_cell.length_a   1.000
_cell.length_b   1.000
_cell.length_c   1.000
_cell.angle_alpha   90.00
_cell.angle_beta   90.00
_cell.angle_gamma   90.00
#
_symmetry.space_group_name_H-M   'P 1'
#
loop_
_entity.id
_entity.type
_entity.pdbx_description
1 polymer ?
#
loop_
_entity_poly.entity_id
_entity_poly.type
_entity_poly.pdbx_seq_one_letter_code
_entity_poly.pdbx_strand_id
1 'polypeptide(L)'
;MAIIRSLGICKEDRTITSLEMSYSYGLSVINTFLMSGASIVLTDRRVYSAGFWKLAVDKGVTSFSGVPSFYEMFFRFGIQQYVPDSLKVMTQAGGAMRDGLWDNMQEYAERHGIQFYVMYGQTEASPRISCLPWTDMKRKKGSAGLPLDGEKITIMSSAGKFAPAGEQGEILCVGENVGLGYAYSREDLSRTDDWNGILHTGDIGYLDCEGYLYLTGRKAGYAKVMGKRISLAELEEILREKCGVVCSCQETAGKIVLTGCNDTSVIKLLADITGINARMFECTR
;
A
#
# COMPACT_ATOMS: atom_id res chain seq x y z
N MET A 1 -17.06 -4.01 7.97
CA MET A 1 -16.88 -4.65 9.30
C MET A 1 -15.63 -5.51 9.43
N ALA A 2 -15.05 -6.05 8.34
CA ALA A 2 -13.88 -6.93 8.39
C ALA A 2 -12.72 -6.35 9.20
N ILE A 3 -12.33 -5.11 8.92
CA ILE A 3 -11.22 -4.44 9.60
C ILE A 3 -11.48 -4.28 11.12
N ILE A 4 -12.70 -3.94 11.52
CA ILE A 4 -13.07 -3.82 12.94
C ILE A 4 -12.82 -5.15 13.66
N ARG A 5 -13.16 -6.28 13.04
CA ARG A 5 -12.93 -7.61 13.61
C ARG A 5 -11.44 -7.96 13.63
N SER A 6 -10.70 -7.71 12.55
CA SER A 6 -9.26 -8.02 12.48
C SER A 6 -8.42 -7.25 13.50
N LEU A 7 -8.80 -6.00 13.78
CA LEU A 7 -8.11 -5.13 14.73
C LEU A 7 -8.75 -5.14 16.13
N GLY A 8 -9.88 -5.82 16.32
CA GLY A 8 -10.60 -5.87 17.59
C GLY A 8 -11.12 -4.52 18.09
N ILE A 9 -11.45 -3.57 17.18
CA ILE A 9 -11.85 -2.21 17.56
C ILE A 9 -13.20 -2.22 18.28
N CYS A 10 -13.24 -1.67 19.49
CA CYS A 10 -14.46 -1.55 20.28
C CYS A 10 -14.77 -0.09 20.66
N LYS A 11 -15.92 0.14 21.31
CA LYS A 11 -16.41 1.48 21.66
C LYS A 11 -15.52 2.21 22.69
N GLU A 12 -14.72 1.48 23.44
CA GLU A 12 -13.75 2.02 24.40
C GLU A 12 -12.51 2.58 23.71
N ASP A 13 -12.29 2.23 22.44
CA ASP A 13 -11.11 2.68 21.72
C ASP A 13 -11.16 4.16 21.34
N ARG A 14 -9.97 4.71 21.20
CA ARG A 14 -9.75 6.09 20.81
C ARG A 14 -8.58 6.18 19.86
N THR A 15 -8.84 6.67 18.65
CA THR A 15 -7.77 7.04 17.71
C THR A 15 -7.55 8.55 17.69
N ILE A 16 -6.50 8.98 16.99
CA ILE A 16 -6.15 10.38 16.78
C ILE A 16 -5.87 10.58 15.29
N THR A 17 -6.27 11.71 14.73
CA THR A 17 -6.04 12.01 13.31
C THR A 17 -4.55 12.18 13.03
N SER A 18 -3.93 11.14 12.49
CA SER A 18 -2.51 11.09 12.10
C SER A 18 -2.29 11.10 10.58
N LEU A 19 -3.36 10.92 9.81
CA LEU A 19 -3.39 10.84 8.35
C LEU A 19 -4.42 11.84 7.80
N GLU A 20 -4.14 12.35 6.61
CA GLU A 20 -5.08 13.23 5.90
C GLU A 20 -6.41 12.53 5.64
N MET A 21 -7.52 13.23 5.84
CA MET A 21 -8.87 12.67 5.62
C MET A 21 -9.17 12.43 4.13
N SER A 22 -8.48 13.15 3.24
CA SER A 22 -8.56 12.93 1.79
C SER A 22 -7.83 11.68 1.32
N TYR A 23 -6.95 11.11 2.17
CA TYR A 23 -6.26 9.88 1.88
C TYR A 23 -7.13 8.70 2.30
N SER A 24 -7.35 7.74 1.39
CA SER A 24 -8.27 6.63 1.60
C SER A 24 -8.01 5.87 2.92
N TYR A 25 -6.75 5.61 3.27
CA TYR A 25 -6.40 4.98 4.54
C TYR A 25 -6.86 5.80 5.76
N GLY A 26 -6.64 7.12 5.75
CA GLY A 26 -7.11 8.02 6.82
C GLY A 26 -8.64 8.03 6.94
N LEU A 27 -9.35 8.12 5.82
CA LEU A 27 -10.81 8.04 5.78
C LEU A 27 -11.32 6.69 6.32
N SER A 28 -10.66 5.60 5.97
CA SER A 28 -10.99 4.26 6.43
C SER A 28 -10.80 4.10 7.95
N VAL A 29 -9.77 4.71 8.55
CA VAL A 29 -9.61 4.75 10.01
C VAL A 29 -10.80 5.43 10.65
N ILE A 30 -11.17 6.63 10.19
CA ILE A 30 -12.32 7.39 10.69
C ILE A 30 -13.59 6.56 10.64
N ASN A 31 -13.91 5.99 9.47
CA ASN A 31 -15.11 5.18 9.29
C ASN A 31 -15.13 3.97 10.22
N THR A 32 -14.02 3.25 10.38
CA THR A 32 -13.99 2.08 11.27
C THR A 32 -14.19 2.42 12.74
N PHE A 33 -13.62 3.53 13.22
CA PHE A 33 -13.82 3.95 14.61
C PHE A 33 -15.25 4.44 14.85
N LEU A 34 -15.81 5.24 13.95
CA LEU A 34 -17.20 5.69 14.07
C LEU A 34 -18.19 4.53 14.02
N MET A 35 -17.99 3.56 13.11
CA MET A 35 -18.84 2.37 13.00
C MET A 35 -18.76 1.46 14.25
N SER A 36 -17.62 1.42 14.94
CA SER A 36 -17.47 0.68 16.21
C SER A 36 -18.06 1.39 17.43
N GLY A 37 -18.56 2.62 17.28
CA GLY A 37 -18.95 3.47 18.41
C GLY A 37 -17.77 4.00 19.22
N ALA A 38 -16.56 3.91 18.66
CA ALA A 38 -15.31 4.39 19.25
C ALA A 38 -15.17 5.92 19.09
N SER A 39 -14.13 6.50 19.69
CA SER A 39 -13.90 7.94 19.66
C SER A 39 -12.69 8.35 18.81
N ILE A 40 -12.70 9.58 18.30
CA ILE A 40 -11.63 10.13 17.46
C ILE A 40 -11.19 11.48 18.06
N VAL A 41 -9.90 11.62 18.34
CA VAL A 41 -9.27 12.89 18.70
C VAL A 41 -8.88 13.61 17.42
N LEU A 42 -9.51 14.75 17.16
CA LEU A 42 -9.22 15.58 15.99
C LEU A 42 -8.10 16.58 16.30
N THR A 43 -7.10 16.64 15.43
CA THR A 43 -6.01 17.60 15.52
C THR A 43 -5.36 17.87 14.16
N ASP A 44 -4.84 19.08 13.99
CA ASP A 44 -3.98 19.53 12.90
C ASP A 44 -2.48 19.46 13.27
N ARG A 45 -2.15 19.00 14.48
CA ARG A 45 -0.78 18.87 14.95
C ARG A 45 -0.06 17.80 14.15
N ARG A 46 1.18 18.08 13.77
CA ARG A 46 2.04 17.12 13.06
C ARG A 46 2.42 15.97 13.99
N VAL A 47 2.37 14.74 13.48
CA VAL A 47 2.75 13.50 14.19
C VAL A 47 4.17 13.50 14.77
N TYR A 48 5.07 14.34 14.24
CA TYR A 48 6.44 14.50 14.73
C TYR A 48 6.58 15.56 15.82
N SER A 49 5.51 16.25 16.20
CA SER A 49 5.54 17.30 17.22
C SER A 49 5.27 16.74 18.61
N ALA A 50 5.97 17.26 19.63
CA ALA A 50 5.70 16.92 21.02
C ALA A 50 4.25 17.23 21.43
N GLY A 51 3.66 18.29 20.85
CA GLY A 51 2.27 18.66 21.10
C GLY A 51 1.25 17.61 20.63
N PHE A 52 1.56 16.86 19.57
CA PHE A 52 0.70 15.75 19.12
C PHE A 52 0.68 14.62 20.16
N TRP A 53 1.84 14.18 20.62
CA TRP A 53 1.95 13.09 21.60
C TRP A 53 1.45 13.50 22.98
N LYS A 54 1.68 14.75 23.38
CA LYS A 54 1.05 15.31 24.58
C LYS A 54 -0.48 15.24 24.50
N LEU A 55 -1.06 15.63 23.37
CA LEU A 55 -2.51 15.51 23.17
C LEU A 55 -2.97 14.05 23.21
N ALA A 56 -2.21 13.12 22.62
CA ALA A 56 -2.51 11.70 22.66
C ALA A 56 -2.52 11.13 24.09
N VAL A 57 -1.57 11.55 24.93
CA VAL A 57 -1.53 11.25 26.38
C VAL A 57 -2.73 11.86 27.09
N ASP A 58 -2.94 13.18 26.95
CA ASP A 58 -4.00 13.92 27.65
C ASP A 58 -5.41 13.39 27.30
N LYS A 59 -5.55 12.80 26.11
CA LYS A 59 -6.79 12.19 25.64
C LYS A 59 -6.80 10.67 25.73
N GLY A 60 -5.80 10.00 26.30
CA GLY A 60 -5.81 8.54 26.45
C GLY A 60 -6.07 7.78 25.14
N VAL A 61 -5.34 8.12 24.08
CA VAL A 61 -5.41 7.43 22.78
C VAL A 61 -5.01 5.97 22.93
N THR A 62 -5.78 5.05 22.36
CA THR A 62 -5.56 3.60 22.42
C THR A 62 -5.08 3.00 21.11
N SER A 63 -5.27 3.70 19.99
CA SER A 63 -4.91 3.21 18.66
C SER A 63 -4.26 4.29 17.80
N PHE A 64 -3.19 3.94 17.09
CA PHE A 64 -2.48 4.83 16.19
C PHE A 64 -2.23 4.17 14.83
N SER A 65 -2.61 4.86 13.75
CA SER A 65 -2.35 4.41 12.39
C SER A 65 -1.23 5.24 11.76
N GLY A 66 -0.22 4.56 11.21
CA GLY A 66 0.94 5.17 10.58
C GLY A 66 1.29 4.56 9.23
N VAL A 67 2.26 5.19 8.57
CA VAL A 67 2.89 4.73 7.32
C VAL A 67 4.37 4.41 7.59
N PRO A 68 5.08 3.63 6.75
CA PRO A 68 6.46 3.22 7.02
C PRO A 68 7.39 4.39 7.36
N SER A 69 7.30 5.50 6.61
CA SER A 69 8.13 6.68 6.84
C SER A 69 7.91 7.32 8.20
N PHE A 70 6.70 7.23 8.77
CA PHE A 70 6.46 7.68 10.13
C PHE A 70 7.24 6.81 11.13
N TYR A 71 7.19 5.48 10.98
CA TYR A 71 7.91 4.56 11.87
C TYR A 71 9.44 4.62 11.72
N GLU A 72 9.95 4.99 10.54
CA GLU A 72 11.38 5.32 10.39
C GLU A 72 11.75 6.55 11.24
N MET A 73 10.95 7.61 11.15
CA MET A 73 11.16 8.84 11.94
C MET A 73 10.88 8.63 13.42
N PHE A 74 9.98 7.70 13.75
CA PHE A 74 9.60 7.32 15.10
C PHE A 74 10.84 6.96 15.91
N PHE A 75 11.64 6.00 15.43
CA PHE A 75 12.89 5.63 16.07
C PHE A 75 13.98 6.68 15.92
N ARG A 76 14.11 7.30 14.73
CA ARG A 76 15.18 8.25 14.43
C ARG A 76 15.15 9.49 15.34
N PHE A 77 13.96 9.97 15.68
CA PHE A 77 13.78 11.17 16.51
C PHE A 77 13.40 10.87 17.96
N GLY A 78 13.42 9.60 18.37
CA GLY A 78 13.09 9.24 19.74
C GLY A 78 11.60 9.39 20.08
N ILE A 79 10.70 9.40 19.10
CA ILE A 79 9.26 9.62 19.34
C ILE A 79 8.66 8.49 20.18
N GLN A 80 9.24 7.30 20.10
CA GLN A 80 8.82 6.13 20.86
C GLN A 80 8.75 6.33 22.38
N GLN A 81 9.48 7.33 22.91
CA GLN A 81 9.48 7.65 24.34
C GLN A 81 8.29 8.53 24.78
N TYR A 82 7.50 9.05 23.83
CA TYR A 82 6.34 9.91 24.10
C TYR A 82 5.01 9.21 23.81
N VAL A 83 5.04 7.95 23.37
CA VAL A 83 3.85 7.14 23.16
C VAL A 83 3.13 6.93 24.49
N PRO A 84 1.81 7.16 24.58
CA PRO A 84 1.09 6.97 25.83
C PRO A 84 0.98 5.49 26.21
N ASP A 85 1.03 5.19 27.51
CA ASP A 85 0.81 3.83 28.04
C ASP A 85 -0.58 3.27 27.69
N SER A 86 -1.54 4.15 27.37
CA SER A 86 -2.86 3.75 26.90
C SER A 86 -2.86 3.16 25.49
N LEU A 87 -1.79 3.36 24.70
CA LEU A 87 -1.70 2.87 23.33
C LEU A 87 -1.55 1.35 23.30
N LYS A 88 -2.55 0.67 22.74
CA LYS A 88 -2.61 -0.79 22.65
C LYS A 88 -2.41 -1.30 21.23
N VAL A 89 -2.81 -0.51 20.23
CA VAL A 89 -2.80 -0.91 18.83
C VAL A 89 -2.01 0.09 18.01
N MET A 90 -1.13 -0.42 17.15
CA MET A 90 -0.48 0.35 16.10
C MET A 90 -0.69 -0.35 14.75
N THR A 91 -0.99 0.41 13.71
CA THR A 91 -1.19 -0.16 12.36
C THR A 91 -0.32 0.52 11.31
N GLN A 92 0.33 -0.27 10.46
CA GLN A 92 1.10 0.22 9.33
C GLN A 92 0.42 -0.17 8.02
N ALA A 93 0.21 0.81 7.14
CA ALA A 93 -0.19 0.56 5.75
C ALA A 93 0.46 1.58 4.80
N GLY A 94 0.21 1.46 3.49
CA GLY A 94 0.61 2.44 2.48
C GLY A 94 2.02 2.28 1.89
N GLY A 95 2.76 1.23 2.29
CA GLY A 95 4.05 0.90 1.70
C GLY A 95 4.73 -0.27 2.41
N ALA A 96 5.77 -0.83 1.78
CA ALA A 96 6.59 -1.86 2.40
C ALA A 96 7.47 -1.26 3.52
N MET A 97 7.70 -2.03 4.58
CA MET A 97 8.72 -1.69 5.58
C MET A 97 10.08 -2.15 5.09
N ARG A 98 11.09 -1.29 5.23
CA ARG A 98 12.48 -1.62 4.87
C ARG A 98 13.06 -2.60 5.88
N ASP A 99 14.11 -3.30 5.46
CA ASP A 99 14.88 -4.19 6.32
C ASP A 99 15.37 -3.45 7.58
N GLY A 100 15.22 -4.10 8.74
CA GLY A 100 15.52 -3.54 10.06
C GLY A 100 14.37 -2.75 10.70
N LEU A 101 13.51 -2.05 9.93
CA LEU A 101 12.34 -1.38 10.51
C LEU A 101 11.34 -2.39 11.06
N TRP A 102 11.17 -3.52 10.37
CA TRP A 102 10.34 -4.63 10.82
C TRP A 102 10.77 -5.13 12.21
N ASP A 103 12.07 -5.43 12.35
CA ASP A 103 12.62 -5.99 13.59
C ASP A 103 12.51 -4.97 14.74
N ASN A 104 12.81 -3.70 14.48
CA ASN A 104 12.69 -2.63 15.47
C ASN A 104 11.24 -2.45 15.95
N MET A 105 10.28 -2.43 15.01
CA MET A 105 8.86 -2.31 15.37
C MET A 105 8.36 -3.54 16.12
N GLN A 106 8.78 -4.73 15.72
CA GLN A 106 8.43 -5.96 16.42
C GLN A 106 8.96 -5.95 17.86
N GLU A 107 10.25 -5.65 18.06
CA GLU A 107 10.85 -5.60 19.39
C GLU A 107 10.18 -4.52 20.26
N TYR A 108 9.94 -3.33 19.68
CA TYR A 108 9.26 -2.25 20.37
C TYR A 108 7.85 -2.66 20.81
N ALA A 109 7.09 -3.29 19.90
CA ALA A 109 5.72 -3.72 20.16
C ALA A 109 5.66 -4.79 21.25
N GLU A 110 6.51 -5.82 21.18
CA GLU A 110 6.63 -6.87 22.20
C GLU A 110 6.98 -6.28 23.58
N ARG A 111 7.95 -5.35 23.63
CA ARG A 111 8.39 -4.73 24.88
C ARG A 111 7.31 -3.90 25.58
N HIS A 112 6.42 -3.28 24.82
CA HIS A 112 5.38 -2.39 25.35
C HIS A 112 3.98 -3.02 25.35
N GLY A 113 3.85 -4.30 24.98
CA GLY A 113 2.55 -4.96 24.88
C GLY A 113 1.62 -4.36 23.82
N ILE A 114 2.19 -3.79 22.75
CA ILE A 114 1.44 -3.19 21.65
C ILE A 114 1.15 -4.25 20.59
N GLN A 115 -0.08 -4.29 20.11
CA GLN A 115 -0.49 -5.08 18.96
C GLN A 115 -0.15 -4.30 17.69
N PHE A 116 0.97 -4.65 17.05
CA PHE A 116 1.39 -4.02 15.80
C PHE A 116 0.92 -4.82 14.59
N TYR A 117 0.12 -4.20 13.73
CA TYR A 117 -0.44 -4.83 12.54
C TYR A 117 0.18 -4.24 11.27
N VAL A 118 0.63 -5.09 10.37
CA VAL A 118 1.06 -4.70 9.02
C VAL A 118 -0.09 -4.99 8.07
N MET A 119 -0.45 -4.01 7.26
CA MET A 119 -1.59 -4.08 6.36
C MET A 119 -1.16 -3.67 4.96
N TYR A 120 -1.84 -4.26 3.99
CA TYR A 120 -1.70 -3.89 2.58
C TYR A 120 -3.09 -3.59 2.02
N GLY A 121 -3.12 -2.68 1.05
CA GLY A 121 -4.31 -2.39 0.28
C GLY A 121 -4.10 -1.21 -0.64
N GLN A 122 -5.14 -0.93 -1.43
CA GLN A 122 -5.17 0.10 -2.45
C GLN A 122 -6.54 0.79 -2.42
N THR A 123 -6.62 2.05 -2.84
CA THR A 123 -7.86 2.84 -2.80
C THR A 123 -9.03 2.14 -3.50
N GLU A 124 -8.70 1.45 -4.58
CA GLU A 124 -9.56 0.66 -5.46
C GLU A 124 -10.23 -0.54 -4.77
N ALA A 125 -9.79 -0.94 -3.57
CA ALA A 125 -10.30 -2.08 -2.81
C ALA A 125 -10.59 -1.73 -1.35
N SER A 126 -11.12 -0.52 -1.11
CA SER A 126 -11.58 -0.05 0.20
C SER A 126 -10.54 -0.21 1.32
N PRO A 127 -9.63 0.76 1.39
CA PRO A 127 -8.17 0.73 1.16
C PRO A 127 -7.33 -0.33 1.90
N ARG A 128 -7.92 -1.31 2.59
CA ARG A 128 -7.21 -2.35 3.32
C ARG A 128 -7.73 -3.69 2.81
N ILE A 129 -6.83 -4.48 2.25
CA ILE A 129 -7.11 -5.76 1.59
C ILE A 129 -6.65 -6.93 2.47
N SER A 130 -5.47 -6.79 3.07
CA SER A 130 -4.89 -7.82 3.93
C SER A 130 -4.33 -7.25 5.22
N CYS A 131 -4.27 -8.10 6.23
CA CYS A 131 -3.78 -7.78 7.55
C CYS A 131 -2.93 -8.92 8.09
N LEU A 132 -1.71 -8.61 8.51
CA LEU A 132 -0.85 -9.53 9.23
C LEU A 132 -1.23 -9.47 10.72
N PRO A 133 -1.71 -10.57 11.31
CA PRO A 133 -1.94 -10.61 12.75
C PRO A 133 -0.66 -10.29 13.51
N TRP A 134 -0.77 -9.49 14.57
CA TRP A 134 0.38 -9.10 15.40
C TRP A 134 1.11 -10.31 16.01
N THR A 135 0.39 -11.42 16.23
CA THR A 135 0.93 -12.70 16.72
C THR A 135 1.87 -13.37 15.72
N ASP A 136 1.73 -13.08 14.43
CA ASP A 136 2.48 -13.71 13.34
C ASP A 136 3.63 -12.84 12.82
N MET A 137 3.83 -11.62 13.34
CA MET A 137 4.90 -10.72 12.87
C MET A 137 6.29 -11.36 12.83
N LYS A 138 6.60 -12.19 13.83
CA LYS A 138 7.88 -12.92 13.91
C LYS A 138 7.98 -14.03 12.87
N ARG A 139 6.90 -14.80 12.73
CA ARG A 139 6.84 -16.04 11.94
C ARG A 139 6.70 -15.75 10.44
N LYS A 140 6.04 -14.66 10.11
CA LYS A 140 5.68 -14.23 8.74
C LYS A 140 6.30 -12.88 8.42
N LYS A 141 7.57 -12.69 8.79
CA LYS A 141 8.33 -11.48 8.49
C LYS A 141 8.26 -11.14 7.00
N GLY A 142 7.95 -9.88 6.69
CA GLY A 142 7.81 -9.38 5.31
C GLY A 142 6.46 -9.70 4.65
N SER A 143 5.57 -10.44 5.31
CA SER A 143 4.23 -10.68 4.81
C SER A 143 3.34 -9.43 4.95
N ALA A 144 2.46 -9.24 3.97
CA ALA A 144 1.32 -8.32 4.04
C ALA A 144 0.09 -8.92 4.73
N GLY A 145 0.20 -10.16 5.22
CA GLY A 145 -0.82 -10.85 5.99
C GLY A 145 -1.82 -11.66 5.18
N LEU A 146 -2.96 -11.92 5.81
CA LEU A 146 -4.06 -12.70 5.26
C LEU A 146 -5.13 -11.76 4.69
N PRO A 147 -5.92 -12.19 3.69
CA PRO A 147 -7.09 -11.43 3.25
C PRO A 147 -8.02 -11.12 4.43
N LEU A 148 -8.61 -9.93 4.42
CA LEU A 148 -9.64 -9.58 5.39
C LEU A 148 -10.91 -10.40 5.15
N ASP A 149 -11.74 -10.56 6.20
CA ASP A 149 -12.98 -11.32 6.11
C ASP A 149 -13.89 -10.86 4.96
N GLY A 150 -14.31 -11.80 4.13
CA GLY A 150 -15.18 -11.54 2.97
C GLY A 150 -14.42 -11.16 1.70
N GLU A 151 -13.10 -11.05 1.79
CA GLU A 151 -12.21 -10.80 0.66
C GLU A 151 -11.44 -12.07 0.31
N LYS A 152 -11.03 -12.17 -0.95
CA LYS A 152 -10.17 -13.24 -1.44
C LYS A 152 -9.00 -12.63 -2.19
N ILE A 153 -7.81 -13.14 -1.90
CA ILE A 153 -6.61 -12.82 -2.65
C ILE A 153 -6.26 -14.03 -3.50
N THR A 154 -6.01 -13.81 -4.78
CA THR A 154 -5.52 -14.84 -5.71
C THR A 154 -4.33 -14.30 -6.49
N ILE A 155 -3.46 -15.19 -6.94
CA ILE A 155 -2.29 -14.83 -7.74
C ILE A 155 -2.55 -15.28 -9.18
N MET A 156 -2.39 -14.38 -10.15
CA MET A 156 -2.50 -14.66 -11.57
C MET A 156 -1.10 -14.72 -12.18
N SER A 157 -0.69 -15.89 -12.67
CA SER A 157 0.61 -16.06 -13.32
C SER A 157 0.67 -15.30 -14.66
N SER A 158 1.88 -15.14 -15.19
CA SER A 158 2.10 -14.52 -16.51
C SER A 158 1.42 -15.26 -17.66
N ALA A 159 1.06 -16.53 -17.47
CA ALA A 159 0.31 -17.33 -18.44
C ALA A 159 -1.21 -17.13 -18.36
N GLY A 160 -1.70 -16.22 -17.51
CA GLY A 160 -3.13 -15.94 -17.34
C GLY A 160 -3.88 -17.06 -16.61
N LYS A 161 -3.20 -17.80 -15.73
CA LYS A 161 -3.81 -18.85 -14.90
C LYS A 161 -3.58 -18.55 -13.42
N PHE A 162 -4.46 -19.05 -12.56
CA PHE A 162 -4.22 -18.96 -11.12
C PHE A 162 -2.96 -19.72 -10.72
N ALA A 163 -2.06 -19.04 -10.03
CA ALA A 163 -0.79 -19.57 -9.57
C ALA A 163 -0.98 -20.34 -8.24
N PRO A 164 -0.32 -21.49 -8.05
CA PRO A 164 -0.28 -22.18 -6.77
C PRO A 164 0.53 -21.42 -5.72
N ALA A 165 0.46 -21.88 -4.47
CA ALA A 165 1.26 -21.31 -3.38
C ALA A 165 2.77 -21.34 -3.70
N GLY A 166 3.46 -20.25 -3.42
CA GLY A 166 4.88 -20.02 -3.69
C GLY A 166 5.21 -19.53 -5.10
N GLU A 167 4.27 -19.57 -6.04
CA GLU A 167 4.48 -19.07 -7.40
C GLU A 167 4.13 -17.58 -7.51
N GLN A 168 5.01 -16.81 -8.15
CA GLN A 168 4.81 -15.38 -8.34
C GLN A 168 3.83 -15.06 -9.47
N GLY A 169 3.06 -14.00 -9.28
CA GLY A 169 2.16 -13.45 -10.29
C GLY A 169 1.53 -12.14 -9.85
N GLU A 170 0.62 -11.63 -10.67
CA GLU A 170 -0.19 -10.46 -10.33
C GLU A 170 -1.15 -10.78 -9.19
N ILE A 171 -1.19 -9.91 -8.18
CA ILE A 171 -2.10 -10.02 -7.06
C ILE A 171 -3.49 -9.54 -7.53
N LEU A 172 -4.49 -10.38 -7.37
CA LEU A 172 -5.90 -10.04 -7.60
C LEU A 172 -6.60 -9.99 -6.25
N CYS A 173 -7.37 -8.92 -6.03
CA CYS A 173 -8.29 -8.80 -4.91
C CYS A 173 -9.71 -9.06 -5.42
N VAL A 174 -10.46 -9.91 -4.74
CA VAL A 174 -11.81 -10.30 -5.12
C VAL A 174 -12.73 -10.14 -3.91
N GLY A 175 -13.82 -9.40 -4.06
CA GLY A 175 -14.79 -9.20 -2.99
C GLY A 175 -15.61 -7.93 -3.14
N GLU A 176 -16.58 -7.75 -2.25
CA GLU A 176 -17.45 -6.55 -2.20
C GLU A 176 -16.69 -5.27 -1.81
N ASN A 177 -15.44 -5.40 -1.36
CA ASN A 177 -14.56 -4.28 -1.05
C ASN A 177 -13.98 -3.62 -2.31
N VAL A 178 -14.01 -4.30 -3.45
CA VAL A 178 -13.55 -3.79 -4.74
C VAL A 178 -14.48 -2.68 -5.22
N GLY A 179 -13.89 -1.57 -5.65
CA GLY A 179 -14.60 -0.42 -6.19
C GLY A 179 -15.31 -0.76 -7.50
N LEU A 180 -16.26 0.10 -7.89
CA LEU A 180 -17.11 -0.12 -9.06
C LEU A 180 -16.45 0.27 -10.39
N GLY A 181 -15.18 0.71 -10.37
CA GLY A 181 -14.50 1.35 -11.50
C GLY A 181 -14.10 2.80 -11.23
N TYR A 182 -13.43 3.40 -12.21
CA TYR A 182 -13.07 4.83 -12.17
C TYR A 182 -14.17 5.68 -12.82
N ALA A 183 -14.50 6.80 -12.16
CA ALA A 183 -15.38 7.82 -12.73
C ALA A 183 -14.55 8.99 -13.29
N TYR A 184 -14.77 9.31 -14.57
CA TYR A 184 -14.13 10.43 -15.28
C TYR A 184 -15.14 11.55 -15.61
N SER A 185 -16.42 11.22 -15.55
CA SER A 185 -17.56 12.08 -15.81
C SER A 185 -18.67 11.82 -14.78
N ARG A 186 -19.69 12.69 -14.75
CA ARG A 186 -20.86 12.48 -13.86
C ARG A 186 -21.64 11.23 -14.28
N GLU A 187 -21.69 10.97 -15.57
CA GLU A 187 -22.40 9.86 -16.19
C GLU A 187 -21.85 8.52 -15.68
N ASP A 188 -20.55 8.45 -15.40
CA ASP A 188 -19.89 7.24 -14.89
C ASP A 188 -20.38 6.85 -13.48
N LEU A 189 -20.92 7.79 -12.70
CA LEU A 189 -21.48 7.51 -11.37
C LEU A 189 -22.77 6.66 -11.43
N SER A 190 -23.34 6.47 -12.63
CA SER A 190 -24.52 5.62 -12.83
C SER A 190 -24.17 4.18 -13.22
N ARG A 191 -22.89 3.88 -13.48
CA ARG A 191 -22.43 2.52 -13.80
C ARG A 191 -22.58 1.62 -12.58
N THR A 192 -22.88 0.34 -12.81
CA THR A 192 -23.17 -0.61 -11.74
C THR A 192 -21.90 -1.15 -11.09
N ASP A 193 -21.04 -1.81 -11.87
CA ASP A 193 -19.76 -2.37 -11.43
C ASP A 193 -18.93 -2.76 -12.67
N ASP A 194 -17.97 -1.92 -13.05
CA ASP A 194 -17.10 -2.17 -14.21
C ASP A 194 -16.04 -3.26 -13.93
N TRP A 195 -15.73 -3.51 -12.65
CA TRP A 195 -14.69 -4.46 -12.24
C TRP A 195 -15.25 -5.82 -11.81
N ASN A 196 -16.57 -5.96 -11.69
CA ASN A 196 -17.27 -7.20 -11.34
C ASN A 196 -16.71 -7.83 -10.05
N GLY A 197 -16.41 -7.00 -9.06
CA GLY A 197 -15.81 -7.43 -7.80
C GLY A 197 -14.40 -8.02 -7.90
N ILE A 198 -13.68 -7.82 -9.02
CA ILE A 198 -12.30 -8.31 -9.23
C ILE A 198 -11.37 -7.15 -9.57
N LEU A 199 -10.43 -6.85 -8.69
CA LEU A 199 -9.37 -5.88 -8.92
C LEU A 199 -8.06 -6.56 -9.32
N HIS A 200 -7.57 -6.25 -10.51
CA HIS A 200 -6.16 -6.43 -10.87
C HIS A 200 -5.34 -5.32 -10.21
N THR A 201 -4.63 -5.64 -9.12
CA THR A 201 -3.95 -4.62 -8.30
C THR A 201 -2.75 -3.97 -8.99
N GLY A 202 -2.22 -4.62 -10.03
CA GLY A 202 -0.93 -4.27 -10.60
C GLY A 202 0.26 -4.49 -9.66
N ASP A 203 0.07 -5.09 -8.48
CA ASP A 203 1.15 -5.52 -7.60
C ASP A 203 1.54 -6.98 -7.91
N ILE A 204 2.84 -7.33 -7.80
CA ILE A 204 3.34 -8.69 -7.97
C ILE A 204 3.65 -9.29 -6.62
N GLY A 205 3.29 -10.56 -6.44
CA GLY A 205 3.55 -11.29 -5.22
C GLY A 205 3.21 -12.76 -5.34
N TYR A 206 3.20 -13.43 -4.19
CA TYR A 206 2.79 -14.82 -4.06
C TYR A 206 2.07 -15.03 -2.72
N LEU A 207 1.30 -16.12 -2.63
CA LEU A 207 0.78 -16.63 -1.37
C LEU A 207 1.66 -17.78 -0.89
N ASP A 208 1.96 -17.86 0.39
CA ASP A 208 2.57 -19.08 0.94
C ASP A 208 1.54 -20.20 1.15
N CYS A 209 1.99 -21.35 1.66
CA CYS A 209 1.13 -22.51 1.88
C CYS A 209 0.06 -22.31 2.96
N GLU A 210 0.19 -21.27 3.78
CA GLU A 210 -0.80 -20.88 4.81
C GLU A 210 -1.68 -19.71 4.34
N GLY A 211 -1.50 -19.23 3.10
CA GLY A 211 -2.27 -18.15 2.51
C GLY A 211 -1.79 -16.73 2.84
N TYR A 212 -0.60 -16.58 3.43
CA TYR A 212 -0.02 -15.27 3.71
C TYR A 212 0.52 -14.64 2.42
N LEU A 213 0.17 -13.37 2.20
CA LEU A 213 0.59 -12.61 1.03
C LEU A 213 2.00 -12.04 1.22
N TYR A 214 2.82 -12.15 0.18
CA TYR A 214 4.13 -11.52 0.08
C TYR A 214 4.21 -10.70 -1.21
N LEU A 215 4.48 -9.40 -1.08
CA LEU A 215 4.68 -8.51 -2.21
C LEU A 215 6.15 -8.54 -2.63
N THR A 216 6.39 -8.73 -3.92
CA THR A 216 7.74 -8.78 -4.50
C THR A 216 8.00 -7.62 -5.46
N GLY A 217 6.95 -6.89 -5.86
CA GLY A 217 7.10 -5.69 -6.66
C GLY A 217 5.77 -5.16 -7.18
N ARG A 218 5.85 -4.32 -8.21
CA ARG A 218 4.72 -3.91 -9.01
C ARG A 218 4.89 -4.40 -10.43
N LYS A 219 3.79 -4.82 -11.04
CA LYS A 219 3.64 -4.90 -12.49
C LYS A 219 3.95 -3.49 -12.98
N ALA A 220 4.99 -3.36 -13.78
CA ALA A 220 5.69 -2.11 -14.01
C ALA A 220 4.72 -0.97 -14.38
N GLY A 221 4.42 -0.11 -13.40
CA GLY A 221 3.42 0.95 -13.56
C GLY A 221 4.01 2.35 -13.45
N TYR A 222 5.08 2.52 -12.67
CA TYR A 222 5.79 3.80 -12.55
C TYR A 222 7.28 3.60 -12.27
N ALA A 223 8.14 4.36 -12.96
CA ALA A 223 9.57 4.46 -12.70
C ALA A 223 9.92 5.77 -11.98
N LYS A 224 10.90 5.72 -11.08
CA LYS A 224 11.47 6.92 -10.47
C LYS A 224 12.87 7.16 -10.99
N VAL A 225 12.99 8.01 -12.01
CA VAL A 225 14.25 8.27 -12.71
C VAL A 225 14.62 9.74 -12.58
N MET A 226 15.84 10.02 -12.13
CA MET A 226 16.33 11.40 -11.93
C MET A 226 15.39 12.26 -11.07
N GLY A 227 14.77 11.65 -10.06
CA GLY A 227 13.80 12.32 -9.18
C GLY A 227 12.41 12.53 -9.80
N LYS A 228 12.19 12.16 -11.06
CA LYS A 228 10.90 12.23 -11.74
C LYS A 228 10.16 10.89 -11.64
N ARG A 229 8.86 10.95 -11.35
CA ARG A 229 7.96 9.80 -11.34
C ARG A 229 7.29 9.72 -12.71
N ILE A 230 7.49 8.62 -13.41
CA ILE A 230 7.04 8.41 -14.80
C ILE A 230 6.14 7.19 -14.85
N SER A 231 4.96 7.31 -15.45
CA SER A 231 4.08 6.15 -15.69
C SER A 231 4.68 5.29 -16.78
N LEU A 232 4.99 4.04 -16.47
CA LEU A 232 5.57 3.10 -17.43
C LEU A 232 4.52 2.67 -18.47
N ALA A 233 3.28 2.47 -18.02
CA ALA A 233 2.15 2.20 -18.90
C ALA A 233 1.85 3.36 -19.87
N GLU A 234 2.03 4.61 -19.42
CA GLU A 234 1.87 5.78 -20.30
C GLU A 234 2.97 5.83 -21.38
N LEU A 235 4.21 5.45 -21.06
CA LEU A 235 5.26 5.35 -22.06
C LEU A 235 4.96 4.24 -23.07
N GLU A 236 4.51 3.07 -22.61
CA GLU A 236 4.09 1.96 -23.48
C GLU A 236 2.98 2.40 -24.44
N GLU A 237 1.97 3.12 -23.93
CA GLU A 237 0.86 3.65 -24.73
C GLU A 237 1.32 4.66 -25.78
N ILE A 238 2.16 5.63 -25.38
CA ILE A 238 2.69 6.66 -26.28
C ILE A 238 3.50 6.03 -27.42
N LEU A 239 4.30 5.00 -27.12
CA LEU A 239 5.08 4.29 -28.13
C LEU A 239 4.19 3.52 -29.10
N ARG A 240 3.11 2.93 -28.60
CA ARG A 240 2.09 2.25 -29.41
C ARG A 240 1.39 3.25 -30.35
N GLU A 241 0.93 4.38 -29.83
CA GLU A 241 0.17 5.38 -30.61
C GLU A 241 1.04 6.15 -31.61
N LYS A 242 2.25 6.58 -31.21
CA LYS A 242 3.08 7.46 -32.03
C LYS A 242 4.02 6.73 -32.97
N CYS A 243 4.43 5.51 -32.61
CA CYS A 243 5.46 4.76 -33.33
C CYS A 243 5.02 3.37 -33.74
N GLY A 244 3.83 2.90 -33.32
CA GLY A 244 3.38 1.53 -33.56
C GLY A 244 4.23 0.47 -32.85
N VAL A 245 5.03 0.88 -31.86
CA VAL A 245 5.95 -0.01 -31.13
C VAL A 245 5.20 -0.63 -29.96
N VAL A 246 5.19 -1.96 -29.91
CA VAL A 246 4.66 -2.74 -28.78
C VAL A 246 5.84 -3.21 -27.95
N CYS A 247 5.98 -2.69 -26.74
CA CYS A 247 7.05 -3.05 -25.81
C CYS A 247 6.53 -3.04 -24.37
N SER A 248 7.32 -3.59 -23.44
CA SER A 248 7.07 -3.43 -22.00
C SER A 248 8.17 -2.57 -21.37
N CYS A 249 7.79 -1.59 -20.56
CA CYS A 249 8.70 -0.68 -19.88
C CYS A 249 8.82 -1.05 -18.40
N GLN A 250 10.05 -1.17 -17.89
CA GLN A 250 10.35 -1.45 -16.48
C GLN A 250 11.43 -0.51 -15.95
N GLU A 251 11.45 -0.28 -14.64
CA GLU A 251 12.56 0.44 -14.00
C GLU A 251 13.65 -0.57 -13.59
N THR A 252 14.90 -0.29 -13.92
CA THR A 252 16.05 -1.11 -13.52
C THR A 252 17.26 -0.23 -13.27
N ALA A 253 17.83 -0.30 -12.06
CA ALA A 253 19.03 0.43 -11.65
C ALA A 253 18.97 1.95 -11.94
N GLY A 254 17.79 2.55 -11.77
CA GLY A 254 17.52 3.97 -11.99
C GLY A 254 17.23 4.34 -13.45
N LYS A 255 17.13 3.37 -14.36
CA LYS A 255 16.80 3.57 -15.79
C LYS A 255 15.45 2.96 -16.15
N ILE A 256 14.83 3.43 -17.22
CA ILE A 256 13.66 2.82 -17.86
C ILE A 256 14.15 1.90 -18.98
N VAL A 257 13.93 0.61 -18.84
CA VAL A 257 14.28 -0.41 -19.83
C VAL A 257 13.03 -0.80 -20.62
N LEU A 258 13.13 -0.74 -21.95
CA LEU A 258 12.10 -1.12 -22.91
C LEU A 258 12.43 -2.51 -23.46
N THR A 259 11.64 -3.52 -23.08
CA THR A 259 11.78 -4.90 -23.55
C THR A 259 10.88 -5.16 -24.74
N GLY A 260 11.40 -5.81 -25.78
CA GLY A 260 10.68 -6.07 -27.04
C GLY A 260 10.78 -4.92 -28.05
N CYS A 261 11.61 -3.90 -27.78
CA CYS A 261 11.90 -2.79 -28.67
C CYS A 261 13.37 -2.86 -29.11
N ASN A 262 13.62 -2.96 -30.42
CA ASN A 262 14.98 -2.91 -30.99
C ASN A 262 15.28 -1.56 -31.66
N ASP A 263 14.29 -0.67 -31.73
CA ASP A 263 14.42 0.63 -32.38
C ASP A 263 14.86 1.68 -31.37
N THR A 264 16.16 1.98 -31.35
CA THR A 264 16.73 2.98 -30.44
C THR A 264 16.31 4.41 -30.77
N SER A 265 15.65 4.67 -31.92
CA SER A 265 15.16 6.00 -32.27
C SER A 265 14.05 6.49 -31.32
N VAL A 266 13.32 5.56 -30.68
CA VAL A 266 12.25 5.88 -29.72
C VAL A 266 12.78 6.49 -28.41
N ILE A 267 14.04 6.24 -28.06
CA ILE A 267 14.66 6.81 -26.85
C ILE A 267 14.66 8.34 -26.89
N LYS A 268 14.88 8.92 -28.08
CA LYS A 268 14.85 10.37 -28.24
C LYS A 268 13.43 10.92 -28.01
N LEU A 269 12.42 10.26 -28.56
CA LEU A 269 11.02 10.61 -28.36
C LEU A 269 10.65 10.58 -26.88
N LEU A 270 11.03 9.52 -26.16
CA LEU A 270 10.74 9.40 -24.73
C LEU A 270 11.48 10.45 -23.90
N ALA A 271 12.74 10.76 -24.24
CA ALA A 271 13.51 11.81 -23.58
C ALA A 271 12.85 13.19 -23.75
N ASP A 272 12.37 13.49 -24.96
CA ASP A 272 11.70 14.76 -25.27
C ASP A 272 10.34 14.87 -24.54
N ILE A 273 9.56 13.79 -24.48
CA ILE A 273 8.24 13.78 -23.84
C ILE A 273 8.34 13.84 -22.31
N THR A 274 9.24 13.06 -21.72
CA THR A 274 9.38 12.97 -20.24
C THR A 274 10.30 14.04 -19.66
N GLY A 275 11.08 14.71 -20.52
CA GLY A 275 12.18 15.58 -20.13
C GLY A 275 13.26 14.87 -19.31
N ILE A 276 13.41 13.55 -19.47
CA ILE A 276 14.47 12.75 -18.84
C ILE A 276 15.62 12.59 -19.83
N ASN A 277 16.85 12.57 -19.34
CA ASN A 277 18.01 12.35 -20.19
C ASN A 277 17.91 11.00 -20.92
N ALA A 278 18.15 11.00 -22.23
CA ALA A 278 18.13 9.81 -23.09
C ALA A 278 18.96 8.63 -22.54
N ARG A 279 20.04 8.88 -21.80
CA ARG A 279 20.89 7.84 -21.17
C ARG A 279 20.18 7.03 -20.08
N MET A 280 19.05 7.52 -19.60
CA MET A 280 18.22 6.82 -18.62
C MET A 280 17.20 5.89 -19.26
N PHE A 281 17.19 5.78 -20.59
CA PHE A 281 16.38 4.81 -21.32
C PHE A 281 17.29 3.78 -21.99
N GLU A 282 16.83 2.54 -22.06
CA GLU A 282 17.57 1.42 -22.65
C GLU A 282 16.62 0.51 -23.40
N CYS A 283 16.96 0.13 -24.63
CA CYS A 283 16.17 -0.81 -25.44
C CYS A 283 16.84 -2.19 -25.38
N THR A 284 16.06 -3.21 -25.04
CA THR A 284 16.52 -4.60 -24.96
C THR A 284 15.59 -5.51 -25.74
N ARG A 285 16.18 -6.56 -26.32
CA ARG A 285 15.48 -7.54 -27.14
C ARG A 285 14.51 -8.39 -26.34
#